data_AF-A0A447S215-F1
#
_entry.id   AF-A0A447S215-F1
#
_cell.length_a   1.000
_cell.length_b   1.000
_cell.length_c   1.000
_cell.angle_alpha   90.00
_cell.angle_beta   90.00
_cell.angle_gamma   90.00
#
_symmetry.space_group_name_H-M   'P 1'
#
loop_
_entity.id
_entity.type
_entity.pdbx_description
1 polymer ?
#
loop_
_entity_poly.entity_id
_entity_poly.type
_entity_poly.pdbx_seq_one_letter_code
_entity_poly.pdbx_strand_id
1 'polypeptide(L)'
;MEAIKRAGGYVSFDPNIRSDLWQDPQDLRDCLDRALALADAIKLSEEELAFISGSDDIVSGIARLNARFQPTLLLVTRVKRGSRPPARAG
;
A
#
# COMPACT_ATOMS: atom_id res chain seq x y z
N MET A 1 1.31 -16.88 0.85
CA MET A 1 0.92 -16.36 -0.48
C MET A 1 1.29 -17.32 -1.59
N GLU A 2 2.56 -17.74 -1.71
CA GLU A 2 3.01 -18.61 -2.82
C GLU A 2 2.24 -19.93 -2.97
N ALA A 3 1.93 -20.63 -1.88
CA ALA A 3 1.17 -21.88 -1.94
C ALA A 3 -0.23 -21.67 -2.54
N ILE A 4 -0.86 -20.54 -2.24
CA ILE A 4 -2.16 -20.14 -2.82
C ILE A 4 -2.00 -19.87 -4.32
N LYS A 5 -0.96 -19.13 -4.71
CA LYS A 5 -0.67 -18.84 -6.13
C LYS A 5 -0.35 -20.11 -6.92
N ARG A 6 0.42 -21.04 -6.35
CA ARG A 6 0.72 -22.36 -6.96
C ARG A 6 -0.53 -23.22 -7.14
N ALA A 7 -1.53 -23.07 -6.25
CA ALA A 7 -2.81 -23.75 -6.36
C ALA A 7 -3.81 -23.03 -7.31
N GLY A 8 -3.41 -21.95 -7.98
CA GLY A 8 -4.28 -21.16 -8.86
C GLY A 8 -5.26 -20.26 -8.11
N GLY A 9 -5.07 -20.03 -6.81
CA GLY A 9 -5.89 -19.13 -6.02
C GLY A 9 -5.50 -17.66 -6.16
N TYR A 10 -6.38 -16.78 -5.67
CA TYR A 10 -6.18 -15.34 -5.64
C TYR A 10 -5.67 -14.87 -4.28
N VAL A 11 -4.83 -13.85 -4.28
CA VAL A 11 -4.27 -13.22 -3.09
C VAL A 11 -4.70 -11.76 -3.02
N SER A 12 -5.35 -11.38 -1.92
CA SER A 12 -5.60 -9.98 -1.60
C SER A 12 -4.65 -9.55 -0.48
N PHE A 13 -4.08 -8.35 -0.59
CA PHE A 13 -3.13 -7.82 0.39
C PHE A 13 -3.43 -6.35 0.75
N ASP A 14 -3.45 -6.10 2.06
CA ASP A 14 -3.57 -4.78 2.70
C ASP A 14 -2.34 -4.65 3.62
N PRO A 15 -1.32 -3.83 3.27
CA PRO A 15 -0.08 -3.76 4.02
C PRO A 15 -0.23 -3.26 5.46
N ASN A 16 -1.20 -2.35 5.69
CA ASN A 16 -1.45 -1.69 6.97
C ASN A 16 -0.15 -1.34 7.71
N ILE A 17 0.72 -0.55 7.06
CA ILE A 17 2.12 -0.38 7.44
C ILE A 17 2.23 0.18 8.87
N ARG A 18 3.03 -0.50 9.69
CA ARG A 18 3.45 -0.08 11.04
C ARG A 18 4.97 -0.05 11.10
N SER A 19 5.56 1.03 10.60
CA SER A 19 7.02 1.15 10.46
C SER A 19 7.78 1.06 11.79
N ASP A 20 7.12 1.41 12.89
CA ASP A 20 7.63 1.34 14.26
C ASP A 20 7.87 -0.10 14.76
N LEU A 21 7.26 -1.11 14.13
CA LEU A 21 7.44 -2.52 14.48
C LEU A 21 8.66 -3.16 13.79
N TRP A 22 9.31 -2.45 12.87
CA TRP A 22 10.46 -2.96 12.11
C TRP A 22 11.75 -2.35 12.61
N GLN A 23 12.75 -3.19 12.88
CA GLN A 23 14.08 -2.73 13.31
C GLN A 23 14.85 -2.11 12.14
N ASP A 24 14.77 -2.73 10.96
CA ASP A 24 15.37 -2.23 9.72
C ASP A 24 14.27 -1.81 8.73
N PRO A 25 14.24 -0.54 8.30
CA PRO A 25 13.35 -0.09 7.22
C PRO A 25 13.53 -0.85 5.90
N GLN A 26 14.70 -1.40 5.61
CA GLN A 26 14.94 -2.19 4.41
C GLN A 26 14.21 -3.53 4.46
N ASP A 27 14.18 -4.19 5.63
CA ASP A 27 13.43 -5.44 5.82
C ASP A 27 11.92 -5.25 5.56
N LEU A 28 11.37 -4.10 5.98
CA LEU A 28 10.00 -3.72 5.67
C LEU A 28 9.80 -3.58 4.16
N ARG A 29 10.69 -2.89 3.46
CA ARG A 29 10.61 -2.70 2.00
C ARG A 29 10.69 -4.04 1.25
N ASP A 30 11.62 -4.91 1.64
CA ASP A 30 11.79 -6.23 1.02
C ASP A 30 10.59 -7.16 1.30
N CYS A 31 9.97 -7.03 2.47
CA CYS A 31 8.72 -7.73 2.79
C CYS A 31 7.56 -7.24 1.91
N LEU A 32 7.38 -5.93 1.80
CA LEU A 32 6.35 -5.32 0.97
C LEU A 32 6.51 -5.71 -0.50
N ASP A 33 7.72 -5.59 -1.05
CA ASP A 33 8.00 -5.92 -2.45
C ASP A 33 7.62 -7.38 -2.78
N ARG A 34 7.98 -8.33 -1.89
CA ARG A 34 7.60 -9.74 -2.06
C ARG A 34 6.10 -9.97 -1.96
N ALA A 35 5.44 -9.33 -1.00
CA ALA A 35 4.00 -9.50 -0.80
C ALA A 35 3.19 -8.90 -1.96
N LEU A 36 3.54 -7.70 -2.41
CA LEU A 36 2.89 -6.99 -3.52
C LEU A 36 3.09 -7.71 -4.85
N ALA A 37 4.25 -8.30 -5.10
CA ALA A 37 4.50 -9.10 -6.30
C ALA A 37 3.66 -10.38 -6.39
N LEU A 38 3.09 -10.84 -5.26
CA LEU A 38 2.23 -12.02 -5.21
C LEU A 38 0.74 -11.67 -5.13
N ALA A 39 0.39 -10.40 -4.97
CA ALA A 39 -0.98 -9.97 -4.74
C ALA A 39 -1.72 -9.70 -6.05
N ASP A 40 -2.92 -10.26 -6.17
CA ASP A 40 -3.85 -9.99 -7.26
C ASP A 40 -4.70 -8.74 -6.98
N ALA A 41 -5.07 -8.54 -5.71
CA ALA A 41 -5.74 -7.35 -5.24
C ALA A 41 -4.89 -6.66 -4.17
N ILE A 42 -4.62 -5.37 -4.35
CA ILE A 42 -3.83 -4.56 -3.43
C ILE A 42 -4.71 -3.41 -2.94
N LYS A 43 -4.76 -3.20 -1.62
CA LYS A 43 -5.46 -2.07 -1.00
C LYS A 43 -4.46 -1.22 -0.22
N LEU A 44 -4.43 0.08 -0.52
CA LEU A 44 -3.51 1.06 0.08
C LEU A 44 -4.27 2.29 0.55
N SER A 45 -3.74 2.99 1.55
CA SER A 45 -4.00 4.41 1.75
C SER A 45 -3.18 5.28 0.78
N GLU A 46 -3.43 6.59 0.71
CA GLU A 46 -2.57 7.52 -0.03
C GLU A 46 -1.15 7.56 0.53
N GLU A 47 -1.02 7.52 1.85
CA GLU A 47 0.26 7.55 2.54
C GLU A 47 1.08 6.30 2.24
N GLU A 48 0.44 5.12 2.23
CA GLU A 48 1.10 3.86 1.86
C GLU A 48 1.47 3.85 0.36
N LEU A 49 0.60 4.37 -0.51
CA LEU A 49 0.92 4.53 -1.93
C LEU A 49 2.17 5.40 -2.12
N ALA A 50 2.25 6.54 -1.43
CA ALA A 50 3.40 7.42 -1.50
C ALA A 50 4.67 6.74 -0.96
N PHE A 51 4.57 6.04 0.17
CA PHE A 51 5.67 5.30 0.79
C PHE A 51 6.26 4.21 -0.13
N ILE A 52 5.38 3.44 -0.80
CA ILE A 52 5.77 2.31 -1.64
C ILE A 52 6.24 2.80 -3.03
N SER A 53 5.54 3.77 -3.62
CA SER A 53 5.87 4.28 -4.96
C SER A 53 7.03 5.27 -5.00
N GLY A 54 7.33 5.90 -3.86
CA GLY A 54 8.26 7.02 -3.77
C GLY A 54 7.74 8.29 -4.46
N SER A 55 6.41 8.43 -4.61
CA SER A 55 5.77 9.54 -5.32
C SER A 55 4.59 10.07 -4.50
N ASP A 56 4.61 11.36 -4.19
CA ASP A 56 3.49 12.05 -3.53
C ASP A 56 2.32 12.34 -4.49
N ASP A 57 2.56 12.28 -5.80
CA ASP A 57 1.48 12.32 -6.80
C ASP A 57 0.83 10.93 -6.94
N ILE A 58 -0.49 10.90 -6.79
CA ILE A 58 -1.28 9.67 -6.74
C ILE A 58 -1.34 8.98 -8.11
N VAL A 59 -1.43 9.75 -9.20
CA VAL A 59 -1.51 9.17 -10.54
C VAL A 59 -0.18 8.50 -10.89
N SER A 60 0.93 9.18 -10.64
CA SER A 60 2.30 8.64 -10.74
C SER A 60 2.50 7.44 -9.81
N GLY A 61 2.02 7.51 -8.57
CA GLY A 61 2.11 6.41 -7.61
C GLY A 61 1.41 5.15 -8.11
N ILE A 62 0.16 5.28 -8.58
CA ILE A 62 -0.62 4.18 -9.17
C ILE A 62 0.09 3.62 -10.41
N ALA A 63 0.59 4.49 -11.30
CA ALA A 63 1.28 4.07 -12.52
C ALA A 63 2.54 3.24 -12.19
N ARG A 64 3.33 3.68 -11.19
CA ARG A 64 4.52 2.95 -10.73
C ARG A 64 4.19 1.58 -10.15
N LEU A 65 3.17 1.49 -9.31
CA LEU A 65 2.75 0.20 -8.73
C LEU A 65 2.21 -0.75 -9.80
N ASN A 66 1.39 -0.25 -10.73
CA ASN A 66 0.87 -1.06 -11.82
C ASN A 66 1.99 -1.55 -12.74
N ALA A 67 2.96 -0.70 -13.09
CA ALA A 67 4.10 -1.11 -13.91
C ALA A 67 4.97 -2.17 -13.22
N ARG A 68 5.14 -2.06 -11.89
CA ARG A 68 6.03 -2.92 -11.11
C ARG A 68 5.40 -4.27 -10.72
N PHE A 69 4.16 -4.25 -10.24
CA PHE A 69 3.51 -5.40 -9.62
C PHE A 69 2.33 -5.97 -10.43
N GLN A 70 1.77 -5.18 -11.35
CA GLN A 70 0.69 -5.59 -12.25
C GLN A 70 -0.49 -6.31 -11.54
N PRO A 71 -1.02 -5.76 -10.43
CA PRO A 71 -2.17 -6.37 -9.77
C PRO A 71 -3.39 -6.35 -10.69
N THR A 72 -4.30 -7.30 -10.52
CA THR A 72 -5.61 -7.29 -11.20
C THR A 72 -6.48 -6.15 -10.68
N LEU A 73 -6.34 -5.79 -9.39
CA LEU A 73 -7.08 -4.71 -8.76
C LEU A 73 -6.18 -3.92 -7.81
N LEU A 74 -6.13 -2.60 -7.99
CA LEU A 74 -5.51 -1.67 -7.05
C LEU A 74 -6.57 -0.72 -6.49
N LEU A 75 -6.76 -0.75 -5.18
CA LEU A 75 -7.67 0.14 -4.45
C LEU A 75 -6.86 1.13 -3.63
N VAL A 76 -7.07 2.42 -3.87
CA VAL A 76 -6.45 3.50 -3.08
C VAL A 76 -7.54 4.21 -2.31
N THR A 77 -7.41 4.21 -0.98
CA THR A 77 -8.37 4.83 -0.06
C THR A 77 -7.84 6.17 0.43
N ARG A 78 -8.74 7.14 0.53
CA ARG A 78 -8.47 8.44 1.14
C ARG A 78 -9.23 8.53 2.44
N VAL A 79 -8.55 8.81 3.54
CA VAL A 79 -9.26 9.24 4.75
C VAL A 79 -9.84 10.61 4.43
N LYS A 80 -11.16 10.76 4.51
CA LYS A 80 -11.81 12.07 4.43
C LYS A 80 -11.13 12.94 5.48
N ARG A 81 -10.41 13.98 5.06
CA ARG A 81 -9.82 14.98 5.96
C ARG A 81 -10.99 15.65 6.68
N GLY A 82 -11.35 15.11 7.85
CA GLY A 82 -12.40 15.68 8.68
C GLY A 82 -12.04 17.12 8.92
N SER A 83 -12.95 18.03 8.56
CA SER A 83 -12.86 19.44 8.91
C SER A 83 -12.57 19.53 10.40
N ARG A 84 -11.30 19.78 10.76
CA ARG A 84 -10.90 20.08 12.13
C ARG A 84 -11.75 21.29 12.53
N PRO A 85 -12.68 21.18 13.48
CA PRO A 85 -13.37 22.36 13.96
C PRO A 85 -12.29 23.31 14.48
N PRO A 86 -12.38 24.63 14.19
CA PRO A 86 -11.43 25.58 14.75
C PRO A 86 -11.41 25.37 16.26
N ALA A 87 -10.20 25.28 16.83
CA ALA A 87 -10.04 25.25 18.27
C ALA A 87 -10.82 26.45 18.81
N ARG A 88 -11.81 26.19 19.68
CA ARG A 88 -12.48 27.28 20.37
C ARG A 88 -11.42 27.97 21.22
N ALA A 89 -11.07 29.19 20.84
CA ALA A 89 -10.48 30.14 21.78
C ALA A 89 -11.60 30.53 22.75
N GLY A 90 -11.43 30.18 24.01
CA GLY A 90 -12.32 30.49 25.13
C GLY A 90 -11.60 30.19 26.42
#